data_AF-D1A9H3-F1
#
_entry.id   AF-D1A9H3-F1
#
_cell.length_a   1.000
_cell.length_b   1.000
_cell.length_c   1.000
_cell.angle_alpha   90.00
_cell.angle_beta   90.00
_cell.angle_gamma   90.00
#
_symmetry.space_group_name_H-M   'P 1'
#
loop_
_entity.id
_entity.type
_entity.pdbx_description
1 polymer ?
#
loop_
_entity_poly.entity_id
_entity_poly.type
_entity_poly.pdbx_seq_one_letter_code
_entity_poly.pdbx_strand_id
1 'polypeptide(L)' 'MTGTGDSRMGYRVDVAPQGRGCESWQHDGRYIAAVVVTEDGSHLCLLHWNLVAAKLQRDGYRIDYTPAARLALRMGRRE' A
#
# COMPACT_ATOMS: atom_id res chain seq x y z
N MET A 1 31.94 -7.57 16.74
CA MET A 1 31.33 -7.35 15.42
C MET A 1 29.97 -6.73 15.66
N THR A 2 29.89 -5.41 15.64
CA THR A 2 28.68 -4.67 16.01
C THR A 2 27.84 -4.49 14.75
N GLY A 3 26.81 -5.32 14.59
CA GLY A 3 25.85 -5.19 13.50
C GLY A 3 24.91 -4.03 13.78
N THR A 4 25.21 -2.85 13.24
CA THR A 4 24.32 -1.70 13.24
C THR A 4 23.23 -1.94 12.19
N GLY A 5 22.24 -2.76 12.54
CA GLY A 5 21.07 -3.01 11.72
C GLY A 5 20.17 -1.78 11.66
N ASP A 6 20.49 -0.84 10.77
CA ASP A 6 19.51 0.15 10.26
C ASP A 6 18.53 -0.64 9.38
N SER A 7 17.56 -1.28 10.03
CA SER A 7 16.46 -1.96 9.34
C SER A 7 15.19 -1.28 9.80
N ARG A 8 14.95 -0.05 9.30
CA ARG A 8 13.57 0.44 9.21
C ARG A 8 12.79 -0.67 8.50
N MET A 9 11.88 -1.33 9.20
CA MET A 9 11.13 -2.46 8.68
C MET A 9 10.47 -2.04 7.36
N GLY A 10 10.96 -2.59 6.25
CA GLY A 10 10.37 -2.35 4.94
C GLY A 10 8.98 -2.95 4.92
N TYR A 11 7.99 -2.19 4.45
CA TYR A 11 6.61 -2.65 4.27
C TYR A 11 6.33 -2.75 2.78
N ARG A 12 6.21 -3.97 2.28
CA ARG A 12 6.04 -4.22 0.85
C ARG A 12 4.60 -3.98 0.40
N VAL A 13 4.45 -3.35 -0.76
CA VAL A 13 3.14 -3.07 -1.37
C VAL A 13 3.18 -3.43 -2.84
N ASP A 14 2.20 -4.22 -3.29
CA ASP A 14 2.03 -4.59 -4.69
C ASP A 14 0.71 -4.06 -5.25
N VAL A 15 0.50 -4.20 -6.56
CA VAL A 15 -0.76 -3.89 -7.22
C VAL A 15 -1.81 -4.95 -6.85
N ALA A 16 -3.05 -4.53 -6.60
CA ALA A 16 -4.14 -5.46 -6.39
C ALA A 16 -4.45 -6.27 -7.68
N PRO A 17 -4.81 -7.56 -7.59
CA PRO A 17 -5.32 -8.31 -8.73
C PRO A 17 -6.56 -7.65 -9.35
N GLN A 18 -6.73 -7.79 -10.67
CA GLN A 18 -7.90 -7.27 -11.36
C GLN A 18 -9.20 -7.89 -10.83
N GLY A 19 -10.26 -7.09 -10.76
CA GLY A 19 -11.57 -7.54 -10.26
C GLY A 19 -11.64 -7.71 -8.74
N ARG A 20 -10.57 -7.36 -8.00
CA ARG A 20 -10.60 -7.40 -6.54
C ARG A 20 -11.17 -6.12 -5.94
N GLY A 21 -12.13 -6.29 -5.04
CA GLY A 21 -12.76 -5.21 -4.29
C GLY A 21 -11.92 -4.81 -3.08
N CYS A 22 -12.04 -3.55 -2.66
CA CYS A 22 -11.49 -3.07 -1.42
C CYS A 22 -12.23 -3.71 -0.23
N GLU A 23 -11.46 -4.17 0.74
CA GLU A 23 -11.96 -4.90 1.91
C GLU A 23 -12.37 -3.98 3.07
N SER A 24 -12.25 -2.66 2.91
CA SER A 24 -12.68 -1.73 3.94
C SER A 24 -14.20 -1.77 4.14
N TRP A 25 -14.60 -1.93 5.40
CA TRP A 25 -16.00 -1.93 5.84
C TRP A 25 -16.73 -0.61 5.54
N GLN A 26 -16.00 0.49 5.35
CA GLN A 26 -16.55 1.84 5.09
C GLN A 26 -17.17 2.01 3.69
N HIS A 27 -17.22 0.93 2.89
CA HIS A 27 -17.86 0.96 1.59
C HIS A 27 -19.36 0.62 1.63
N ASP A 28 -19.92 0.28 2.80
CA ASP A 28 -21.36 0.01 2.99
C ASP A 28 -21.92 -0.99 1.96
N GLY A 29 -21.15 -2.05 1.67
CA GLY A 29 -21.50 -3.07 0.68
C GLY A 29 -21.32 -2.67 -0.78
N ARG A 30 -20.88 -1.45 -1.08
CA ARG A 30 -20.56 -1.01 -2.44
C ARG A 30 -19.24 -1.62 -2.89
N TYR A 31 -19.20 -2.10 -4.14
CA TYR A 31 -17.96 -2.54 -4.74
C TYR A 31 -17.11 -1.33 -5.14
N ILE A 32 -15.92 -1.22 -4.55
CA ILE A 32 -14.87 -0.27 -4.93
C ILE A 32 -13.64 -1.08 -5.29
N ALA A 33 -13.06 -0.86 -6.47
CA ALA A 33 -11.87 -1.60 -6.89
C ALA A 33 -10.68 -1.31 -5.95
N ALA A 34 -10.00 -2.37 -5.52
CA ALA A 34 -8.71 -2.24 -4.85
C ALA A 34 -7.64 -1.81 -5.87
N VAL A 35 -6.68 -1.01 -5.41
CA VAL A 35 -5.54 -0.54 -6.20
C VAL A 35 -4.25 -1.23 -5.75
N VAL A 36 -4.14 -1.53 -4.46
CA VAL A 36 -2.99 -2.19 -3.87
C VAL A 36 -3.37 -3.42 -3.08
N VAL A 37 -2.43 -4.35 -2.97
CA VAL A 37 -2.39 -5.39 -1.96
C VAL A 37 -1.21 -5.13 -1.04
N THR A 38 -1.47 -5.12 0.27
CA THR A 38 -0.48 -4.86 1.31
C THR A 38 0.29 -6.13 1.68
N GLU A 39 1.39 -5.99 2.43
CA GLU A 39 2.21 -7.13 2.89
C GLU A 39 1.41 -8.15 3.71
N ASP A 40 0.43 -7.69 4.48
CA ASP A 40 -0.48 -8.55 5.25
C ASP A 40 -1.64 -9.16 4.44
N GLY A 41 -1.69 -8.90 3.12
CA GLY A 41 -2.68 -9.45 2.20
C GLY A 41 -3.96 -8.64 2.06
N SER A 42 -4.07 -7.48 2.72
CA SER A 42 -5.26 -6.62 2.63
C SER A 42 -5.38 -5.93 1.27
N HIS A 43 -6.58 -5.91 0.70
CA HIS A 43 -6.88 -5.24 -0.58
C HIS A 43 -7.50 -3.88 -0.36
N LEU A 44 -6.80 -2.81 -0.74
CA LEU A 44 -7.20 -1.44 -0.44
C LEU A 44 -7.37 -0.60 -1.71
N CYS A 45 -8.47 0.14 -1.77
CA CYS A 45 -8.63 1.22 -2.75
C CYS A 45 -7.70 2.39 -2.40
N LEU A 46 -7.52 3.31 -3.35
CA LEU A 46 -6.60 4.44 -3.21
C LEU A 46 -6.86 5.26 -1.92
N LEU A 47 -8.13 5.49 -1.58
CA LEU A 47 -8.51 6.28 -0.41
C LEU A 47 -8.03 5.62 0.89
N HIS A 48 -8.33 4.33 1.09
CA HIS A 48 -7.93 3.61 2.29
C HIS A 48 -6.42 3.37 2.33
N TRP A 49 -5.81 3.12 1.18
CA TRP A 49 -4.36 3.00 1.10
C TRP A 49 -3.64 4.27 1.56
N ASN A 50 -4.08 5.47 1.14
CA ASN A 50 -3.43 6.72 1.54
C ASN A 50 -3.40 6.90 3.06
N LEU A 51 -4.46 6.52 3.76
CA LEU A 51 -4.53 6.58 5.23
C LEU A 51 -3.57 5.59 5.89
N VAL A 52 -3.53 4.35 5.38
CA VAL A 52 -2.62 3.31 5.87
C VAL A 52 -1.16 3.71 5.62
N ALA A 53 -0.83 4.18 4.42
CA ALA A 53 0.50 4.64 4.05
C ALA A 53 0.97 5.79 4.95
N ALA A 54 0.11 6.79 5.20
CA ALA A 54 0.43 7.89 6.11
C ALA A 54 0.65 7.44 7.56
N LYS A 55 -0.10 6.42 8.02
CA LYS A 55 0.14 5.80 9.33
C LYS A 55 1.48 5.07 9.38
N LEU A 56 1.75 4.19 8.42
CA LEU A 56 3.01 3.44 8.34
C LEU A 56 4.23 4.39 8.32
N GLN A 57 4.16 5.47 7.55
CA GLN A 57 5.22 6.48 7.51
C GLN A 57 5.40 7.19 8.87
N ARG A 58 4.32 7.54 9.56
CA ARG A 58 4.39 8.13 10.92
C ARG A 58 4.97 7.15 11.94
N ASP A 59 4.70 5.86 11.76
CA ASP A 59 5.23 4.79 12.60
C ASP A 59 6.69 4.42 12.24
N GLY A 60 7.31 5.09 11.26
CA GLY A 60 8.71 4.94 10.89
C GLY A 60 9.01 3.87 9.85
N TYR A 61 7.98 3.26 9.25
CA TYR A 61 8.14 2.26 8.20
C TYR A 61 8.59 2.90 6.89
N ARG A 62 9.46 2.20 6.17
CA ARG A 62 9.75 2.50 4.77
C ARG A 62 8.80 1.68 3.92
N ILE A 63 8.03 2.34 3.05
CA ILE A 63 7.12 1.64 2.14
C ILE A 63 7.83 1.35 0.82
N ASP A 64 7.95 0.08 0.48
CA ASP A 64 8.59 -0.39 -0.75
C ASP A 64 7.53 -0.87 -1.74
N TYR A 65 7.17 0.03 -2.66
CA TYR A 65 6.24 -0.25 -3.76
C TYR A 65 6.91 -1.01 -4.90
N THR A 66 6.27 -2.08 -5.37
CA THR A 66 6.64 -2.72 -6.65
C THR A 66 6.47 -1.75 -7.82
N PRO A 67 7.12 -2.00 -8.97
CA PRO A 67 6.91 -1.18 -10.17
C PRO A 67 5.44 -1.12 -10.61
N ALA A 68 4.69 -2.22 -10.47
CA ALA A 68 3.28 -2.29 -10.80
C ALA A 68 2.43 -1.42 -9.86
N ALA A 69 2.69 -1.48 -8.55
CA ALA A 69 2.04 -0.60 -7.57
C ALA A 69 2.32 0.88 -7.86
N ARG A 70 3.57 1.24 -8.17
CA ARG A 70 3.93 2.63 -8.53
C ARG A 70 3.16 3.13 -9.74
N LEU A 71 3.03 2.30 -10.77
CA LEU A 71 2.25 2.63 -11.97
C LEU A 71 0.77 2.82 -11.64
N ALA A 72 0.17 1.89 -10.87
CA ALA A 72 -1.23 1.95 -10.47
C ALA A 72 -1.54 3.18 -9.60
N LEU A 73 -0.62 3.56 -8.72
CA LEU A 73 -0.70 4.74 -7.86
C LEU A 73 -0.27 6.03 -8.58
N ARG A 74 0.09 5.96 -9.86
CA ARG A 74 0.61 7.08 -10.67
C ARG A 74 1.83 7.78 -10.04
N MET A 75 2.62 7.07 -9.24
CA MET A 75 3.82 7.60 -8.62
C MET A 75 4.93 7.74 -9.66
N GLY A 76 5.52 8.94 -9.77
CA GLY A 76 6.64 9.21 -10.68
C GLY A 76 6.27 9.89 -12.00
N ARG A 77 4.98 10.16 -12.26
CA ARG A 77 4.58 11.16 -13.26
C ARG A 77 4.51 12.52 -12.57
N ARG A 78 5.56 13.34 -12.73
CA ARG A 78 5.40 14.79 -12.60
C ARG A 78 4.74 15.25 -13.90
N GLU A 79 3.54 15.78 -13.79
CA GLU A 79 2.97 16.69 -14.78
C GLU A 79 3.65 18.07 -14.68
#